data_AF-A0A0N4V818-F1
#
_entry.id   AF-A0A0N4V818-F1
#
_cell.length_a   1.000
_cell.length_b   1.000
_cell.length_c   1.000
_cell.angle_alpha   90.00
_cell.angle_beta   90.00
_cell.angle_gamma   90.00
#
_symmetry.space_group_name_H-M   'P 1'
#
loop_
_entity.id
_entity.type
_entity.pdbx_description
1 polymer ?
#
loop_
_entity_poly.entity_id
_entity_poly.type
_entity_poly.pdbx_seq_one_letter_code
_entity_poly.pdbx_strand_id
1 'polypeptide(L)'
;LLFFKAKNLAIDHVSDEKLLINISGRRFETWKNTLEKYPETLLGSSEKEFFLDEETNEYFFDRDPDIFRHILTFYRTGKLHYPRNECLVAYDEELAFFGIMPDLISDCCYEDYKDKKRENQERMMEERLEVADKTKQSLTMKIEKTIF
;
A
#
# COMPACT_ATOMS: atom_id res chain seq x y z
N LEU A 1 48.52 15.22 -28.31
CA LEU A 1 47.61 14.23 -27.69
C LEU A 1 47.01 14.89 -26.43
N LEU A 2 46.14 15.90 -26.48
CA LEU A 2 44.77 15.86 -27.01
C LEU A 2 44.22 14.44 -26.88
N PHE A 3 43.62 14.09 -25.73
CA PHE A 3 42.52 13.10 -25.67
C PHE A 3 41.77 12.99 -24.32
N PHE A 4 42.14 13.70 -23.24
CA PHE A 4 41.33 13.66 -22.01
C PHE A 4 41.10 15.01 -21.34
N LYS A 5 40.84 16.05 -22.14
CA LYS A 5 40.06 17.21 -21.68
C LYS A 5 38.60 16.92 -22.05
N ALA A 6 37.70 17.13 -21.08
CA ALA A 6 36.23 17.01 -21.16
C ALA A 6 35.60 15.66 -20.76
N LYS A 7 35.48 15.45 -19.44
CA LYS A 7 34.21 15.04 -18.80
C LYS A 7 34.07 15.74 -17.44
N ASN A 8 34.02 17.07 -17.48
CA ASN A 8 33.23 17.83 -16.53
C ASN A 8 31.89 18.10 -17.22
N LEU A 9 30.82 18.25 -16.43
CA LEU A 9 29.44 18.66 -16.81
C LEU A 9 28.42 17.51 -16.91
N ALA A 10 28.16 16.87 -15.78
CA ALA A 10 26.81 16.71 -15.22
C ALA A 10 26.95 15.87 -13.95
N ILE A 11 27.22 16.52 -12.81
CA ILE A 11 26.44 16.14 -11.64
C ILE A 11 25.05 16.50 -12.12
N ASP A 12 24.28 15.52 -12.59
CA ASP A 12 22.89 15.76 -12.88
C ASP A 12 22.37 16.44 -11.62
N HIS A 13 21.99 17.71 -11.75
CA HIS A 13 20.91 18.23 -10.95
C HIS A 13 19.79 17.23 -11.21
N VAL A 14 19.71 16.18 -10.39
CA VAL A 14 18.56 15.26 -10.37
C VAL A 14 17.41 16.22 -10.22
N SER A 15 16.72 16.39 -11.33
CA SER A 15 15.74 17.44 -11.53
C SER A 15 14.88 17.54 -10.28
N ASP A 16 14.74 18.75 -9.74
CA ASP A 16 13.70 19.12 -8.77
C ASP A 16 12.33 19.01 -9.49
N GLU A 17 12.03 17.82 -9.99
CA GLU A 17 10.82 17.49 -10.70
C GLU A 17 9.78 17.12 -9.66
N LYS A 18 8.69 17.89 -9.65
CA LYS A 18 7.51 17.54 -8.88
C LYS A 18 6.64 16.64 -9.73
N LEU A 19 6.19 15.55 -9.13
CA LEU A 19 5.25 14.62 -9.70
C LEU A 19 3.87 14.88 -9.11
N LEU A 20 2.86 14.83 -9.97
CA LEU A 20 1.46 14.86 -9.58
C LEU A 20 0.93 13.43 -9.52
N ILE A 21 0.33 13.08 -8.39
CA ILE A 21 -0.27 11.78 -8.14
C ILE A 21 -1.74 12.00 -7.81
N ASN A 22 -2.63 11.58 -8.69
CA ASN A 22 -4.07 11.66 -8.54
C ASN A 22 -4.60 10.32 -8.00
N ILE A 23 -5.12 10.33 -6.78
CA ILE A 23 -5.74 9.18 -6.13
C ILE A 23 -7.25 9.38 -6.10
N SER A 24 -7.98 8.72 -7.00
CA SER A 24 -9.44 8.82 -7.19
C SER A 24 -9.98 10.26 -7.13
N GLY A 25 -9.27 11.21 -7.76
CA GLY A 25 -9.62 12.63 -7.85
C GLY A 25 -8.88 13.54 -6.86
N ARG A 26 -8.28 13.01 -5.79
CA ARG A 26 -7.46 13.79 -4.86
C ARG A 26 -6.02 13.87 -5.35
N ARG A 27 -5.58 15.08 -5.67
CA ARG A 27 -4.21 15.33 -6.15
C ARG A 27 -3.23 15.52 -5.02
N PHE A 28 -2.17 14.73 -5.05
CA PHE A 28 -0.99 14.84 -4.22
C PHE A 28 0.18 15.31 -5.07
N GLU A 29 1.06 16.10 -4.47
CA GLU A 29 2.29 16.57 -5.11
C GLU A 29 3.48 16.15 -4.27
N THR A 30 4.54 15.64 -4.91
CA THR A 30 5.80 15.30 -4.24
C THR A 30 6.98 15.41 -5.18
N TRP A 31 8.18 15.51 -4.64
CA TRP A 31 9.40 15.46 -5.43
C TRP A 31 9.67 14.04 -5.92
N LYS A 32 10.15 13.89 -7.14
CA LYS A 32 10.57 12.61 -7.72
C LYS A 32 11.56 11.86 -6.81
N ASN A 33 12.58 12.56 -6.33
CA ASN A 33 13.58 12.02 -5.41
C ASN A 33 13.02 11.51 -4.07
N THR A 34 11.80 11.93 -3.70
CA THR A 34 11.14 11.43 -2.49
C THR A 34 10.68 10.00 -2.68
N LEU A 35 10.20 9.67 -3.87
CA LEU A 35 9.76 8.32 -4.22
C LEU A 35 10.94 7.38 -4.47
N GLU A 36 11.98 7.87 -5.13
CA GLU A 36 13.20 7.11 -5.47
C GLU A 36 13.99 6.59 -4.25
N LYS A 37 13.65 7.02 -3.03
CA LYS A 37 14.23 6.49 -1.79
C LYS A 37 13.92 4.99 -1.57
N TYR A 38 12.82 4.49 -2.15
CA TYR A 38 12.33 3.13 -1.97
C TYR A 38 12.06 2.47 -3.33
N PRO A 39 13.11 2.21 -4.13
CA PRO A 39 12.98 1.76 -5.51
C PRO A 39 12.33 0.38 -5.68
N GLU A 40 12.20 -0.40 -4.60
CA GLU A 40 11.52 -1.69 -4.56
C GLU A 40 9.99 -1.60 -4.52
N THR A 41 9.44 -0.40 -4.29
CA THR A 41 8.00 -0.15 -4.18
C THR A 41 7.42 0.35 -5.50
N LEU A 42 6.10 0.30 -5.68
CA LEU A 42 5.42 0.71 -6.92
C LEU A 42 5.78 2.15 -7.33
N LEU A 43 5.69 3.09 -6.39
CA LEU A 43 5.95 4.51 -6.67
C LEU A 43 7.44 4.85 -6.77
N GLY A 44 8.31 4.04 -6.18
CA GLY A 44 9.76 4.24 -6.29
C GLY A 44 10.36 3.60 -7.55
N SER A 45 9.66 2.65 -8.17
CA SER A 45 10.13 1.91 -9.33
C SER A 45 9.64 2.51 -10.66
N SER A 46 9.99 1.86 -11.77
CA SER A 46 9.43 2.16 -13.09
C SER A 46 8.00 1.68 -13.26
N GLU A 47 7.43 0.92 -12.31
CA GLU A 47 6.05 0.42 -12.42
C GLU A 47 5.01 1.54 -12.39
N LYS A 48 5.29 2.66 -11.70
CA LYS A 48 4.39 3.84 -11.75
C LYS A 48 4.16 4.37 -13.16
N GLU A 49 5.09 4.17 -14.10
CA GLU A 49 4.94 4.68 -15.47
C GLU A 49 3.76 4.03 -16.21
N PHE A 50 3.30 2.84 -15.77
CA PHE A 50 2.07 2.23 -16.29
C PHE A 50 0.80 2.99 -15.91
N PHE A 51 0.89 3.90 -14.94
CA PHE A 51 -0.22 4.69 -14.40
C PHE A 51 -0.15 6.16 -14.82
N LEU A 52 0.83 6.55 -15.65
CA LEU A 52 0.94 7.92 -16.14
C LEU A 52 -0.15 8.18 -17.19
N ASP A 53 -0.94 9.22 -16.95
CA ASP A 53 -1.80 9.80 -17.98
C ASP A 53 -1.01 10.86 -18.75
N GLU A 54 -0.69 10.57 -20.02
CA GLU A 54 0.10 11.46 -20.88
C GLU A 54 -0.64 12.76 -21.24
N GLU A 55 -1.98 12.79 -21.21
CA GLU A 55 -2.75 13.99 -21.53
C GLU A 55 -2.70 15.01 -20.40
N THR A 56 -2.79 14.54 -19.16
CA THR A 56 -2.82 15.39 -17.96
C THR A 56 -1.45 15.51 -17.28
N ASN A 57 -0.48 14.66 -17.66
CA ASN A 57 0.84 14.54 -17.06
C ASN A 57 0.78 14.30 -15.55
N GLU A 58 -0.16 13.46 -15.10
CA GLU A 58 -0.30 13.01 -13.71
C GLU A 58 -0.39 11.47 -13.64
N TYR A 59 0.11 10.89 -12.55
CA TYR A 59 -0.08 9.47 -12.29
C TYR A 59 -1.46 9.25 -11.68
N PHE A 60 -2.29 8.40 -12.28
CA PHE A 60 -3.64 8.13 -11.81
C PHE A 60 -3.77 6.74 -11.16
N PHE A 61 -4.35 6.71 -9.97
CA PHE A 61 -4.65 5.49 -9.24
C PHE A 61 -6.09 5.53 -8.72
N ASP A 62 -6.89 4.51 -9.05
CA ASP A 62 -8.24 4.35 -8.51
C ASP A 62 -8.20 3.63 -7.15
N ARG A 63 -7.68 4.32 -6.14
CA ARG A 63 -7.33 3.80 -4.80
C ARG A 63 -7.82 4.73 -3.69
N ASP A 64 -7.67 4.33 -2.43
CA ASP A 64 -8.12 5.13 -1.29
C ASP A 64 -7.20 6.34 -1.01
N PRO A 65 -7.69 7.59 -1.14
CA PRO A 65 -6.87 8.79 -0.94
C PRO A 65 -6.59 9.13 0.53
N ASP A 66 -7.35 8.60 1.49
CA ASP A 66 -7.14 8.84 2.92
C ASP A 66 -6.00 7.96 3.44
N ILE A 67 -5.98 6.69 3.05
CA ILE A 67 -4.87 5.77 3.34
C ILE A 67 -3.60 6.18 2.57
N PHE A 68 -3.71 6.59 1.31
CA PHE A 68 -2.57 7.02 0.50
C PHE A 68 -1.75 8.15 1.17
N ARG A 69 -2.39 9.05 1.92
CA ARG A 69 -1.69 10.10 2.66
C ARG A 69 -0.62 9.51 3.60
N HIS A 70 -0.88 8.35 4.21
CA HIS A 70 0.08 7.68 5.08
C HIS A 70 1.23 7.03 4.29
N ILE A 71 0.92 6.42 3.15
CA ILE A 71 1.90 5.89 2.20
C ILE A 71 2.85 6.99 1.73
N LEU A 72 2.33 8.14 1.28
CA LEU A 72 3.18 9.26 0.85
C LEU A 72 4.02 9.84 2.01
N THR A 73 3.49 9.82 3.24
CA THR A 73 4.23 10.24 4.43
C THR A 73 5.42 9.31 4.71
N PHE A 74 5.29 8.01 4.44
CA PHE A 74 6.38 7.06 4.54
C PHE A 74 7.55 7.43 3.61
N TYR A 75 7.32 7.72 2.32
CA TYR A 75 8.40 8.18 1.42
C TYR A 75 9.07 9.47 1.91
N ARG A 76 8.30 10.39 2.49
CA ARG A 76 8.82 11.67 2.98
C ARG A 76 9.71 11.51 4.20
N THR A 77 9.29 10.70 5.17
CA THR A 77 9.88 10.64 6.51
C THR A 77 10.70 9.37 6.79
N GLY A 78 10.51 8.34 5.99
CA GLY A 78 10.99 6.98 6.22
C GLY A 78 10.30 6.23 7.36
N LYS A 79 9.21 6.77 7.91
CA LYS A 79 8.44 6.16 8.99
C LYS A 79 7.06 5.78 8.51
N LEU A 80 6.75 4.48 8.55
CA LEU A 80 5.43 3.97 8.22
C LEU A 80 4.57 3.93 9.49
N HIS A 81 3.51 4.74 9.51
CA HIS A 81 2.62 4.86 10.66
C HIS A 81 1.31 4.12 10.38
N TYR A 82 0.85 3.33 11.34
CA TYR A 82 -0.47 2.69 11.29
C TYR A 82 -1.57 3.68 11.75
N PRO A 83 -2.54 4.02 10.89
CA PRO A 83 -3.64 4.91 11.27
C PRO A 83 -4.76 4.16 12.01
N ARG A 84 -4.86 4.40 13.32
CA ARG A 84 -5.82 3.72 14.21
C ARG A 84 -7.30 3.91 13.85
N ASN A 85 -7.62 4.94 13.07
CA ASN A 85 -8.98 5.24 12.63
C ASN A 85 -9.36 4.51 11.33
N GLU A 86 -8.42 3.84 10.66
CA GLU A 86 -8.69 3.12 9.41
C GLU A 86 -8.97 1.63 9.66
N CYS A 87 -9.74 1.03 8.75
CA CYS A 87 -9.89 -0.42 8.73
C CYS A 87 -8.54 -1.09 8.44
N LEU A 88 -8.16 -2.05 9.30
CA LEU A 88 -6.91 -2.78 9.14
C LEU A 88 -6.79 -3.47 7.77
N VAL A 89 -7.87 -4.11 7.32
CA VAL A 89 -7.86 -4.86 6.06
C VAL A 89 -7.66 -3.92 4.88
N ALA A 90 -8.38 -2.79 4.86
CA ALA A 90 -8.21 -1.78 3.82
C ALA A 90 -6.78 -1.20 3.82
N TYR A 91 -6.23 -0.91 5.00
CA TYR A 91 -4.86 -0.45 5.14
C TYR A 91 -3.85 -1.45 4.56
N ASP A 92 -3.99 -2.74 4.90
CA ASP A 92 -3.12 -3.79 4.37
C ASP A 92 -3.26 -3.98 2.85
N GLU A 93 -4.46 -3.84 2.31
CA GLU A 93 -4.72 -3.90 0.87
C GLU A 93 -4.01 -2.76 0.12
N GLU A 94 -4.03 -1.54 0.67
CA GLU A 94 -3.29 -0.42 0.08
C GLU A 94 -1.78 -0.59 0.22
N LEU A 95 -1.28 -1.03 1.39
CA LEU A 95 0.15 -1.34 1.54
C LEU A 95 0.62 -2.38 0.52
N ALA A 96 -0.16 -3.45 0.33
CA ALA A 96 0.13 -4.48 -0.66
C ALA A 96 0.12 -3.93 -2.08
N PHE A 97 -0.86 -3.08 -2.44
CA PHE A 97 -0.94 -2.46 -3.75
C PHE A 97 0.29 -1.61 -4.08
N PHE A 98 0.75 -0.79 -3.14
CA PHE A 98 1.94 0.06 -3.34
C PHE A 98 3.27 -0.68 -3.10
N GLY A 99 3.23 -1.98 -2.79
CA GLY A 99 4.41 -2.80 -2.59
C GLY A 99 5.18 -2.49 -1.29
N ILE A 100 4.49 -2.01 -0.26
CA ILE A 100 5.08 -1.69 1.04
C ILE A 100 4.79 -2.81 2.02
N MET A 101 5.84 -3.42 2.58
CA MET A 101 5.66 -4.49 3.56
C MET A 101 5.20 -3.93 4.92
N PRO A 102 4.17 -4.51 5.57
CA PRO A 102 3.73 -4.09 6.90
C PRO A 102 4.81 -4.21 7.99
N ASP A 103 5.83 -5.04 7.78
CA ASP A 103 6.98 -5.17 8.69
C ASP A 103 7.83 -3.89 8.78
N LEU A 104 7.61 -2.93 7.86
CA LEU A 104 8.23 -1.60 7.90
C LEU A 104 7.49 -0.62 8.84
N ILE A 105 6.38 -1.02 9.45
CA ILE A 105 5.65 -0.19 10.41
C ILE A 105 6.59 0.15 11.58
N SER A 106 6.72 1.45 11.84
CA SER A 106 7.64 1.96 12.86
C SER A 106 7.18 1.61 14.27
N ASP A 107 8.14 1.46 15.18
CA ASP A 107 7.93 1.06 16.60
C ASP A 107 6.80 1.82 17.29
N CYS A 108 6.65 3.12 17.02
CA CYS A 108 5.60 3.96 17.61
C CYS A 108 4.17 3.51 17.30
N CYS A 109 3.98 2.68 16.27
CA CYS A 109 2.69 2.21 15.78
C CYS A 109 2.61 0.67 15.69
N TYR A 110 3.73 -0.03 15.90
CA TYR A 110 3.83 -1.47 15.65
C TYR A 110 2.92 -2.29 16.56
N GLU A 111 2.92 -2.00 17.86
CA GLU A 111 2.08 -2.75 18.81
C GLU A 111 0.58 -2.57 18.52
N ASP A 112 0.13 -1.35 18.19
CA ASP A 112 -1.27 -1.11 17.84
C ASP A 112 -1.69 -1.90 16.58
N TYR A 113 -0.84 -1.91 15.56
CA TYR A 113 -1.08 -2.66 14.32
C TYR A 113 -1.15 -4.16 14.60
N LYS A 114 -0.19 -4.68 15.37
CA LYS A 114 -0.09 -6.09 15.73
C LYS A 114 -1.28 -6.56 16.54
N ASP A 115 -1.72 -5.79 17.52
CA ASP A 115 -2.92 -6.10 18.30
C ASP A 115 -4.16 -6.11 17.40
N LYS A 116 -4.32 -5.11 16.53
CA LYS A 116 -5.45 -5.10 15.58
C LYS A 116 -5.42 -6.30 14.64
N LYS A 117 -4.24 -6.70 14.17
CA LYS A 117 -4.06 -7.87 13.30
C LYS A 117 -4.45 -9.16 14.00
N ARG A 118 -4.06 -9.31 15.27
CA ARG A 118 -4.45 -10.45 16.10
C ARG A 118 -5.97 -10.49 16.31
N GLU A 119 -6.58 -9.38 16.72
CA GLU A 119 -8.05 -9.28 16.90
C GLU A 119 -8.80 -9.66 15.62
N ASN A 120 -8.34 -9.16 14.46
CA ASN A 120 -8.96 -9.49 13.19
C ASN A 120 -8.81 -10.98 12.85
N GLN A 121 -7.66 -11.59 13.12
CA GLN A 121 -7.46 -13.04 12.91
C GLN A 121 -8.36 -13.89 13.80
N GLU A 122 -8.48 -13.53 15.08
CA GLU A 122 -9.37 -14.18 16.04
C GLU A 122 -10.82 -14.13 15.55
N ARG A 123 -11.31 -12.93 15.17
CA ARG A 123 -12.67 -12.77 14.61
C ARG A 123 -12.91 -13.59 13.35
N MET A 124 -11.96 -13.58 12.41
CA MET A 124 -12.09 -14.38 11.18
C MET A 124 -12.10 -15.89 11.47
N MET A 125 -11.40 -16.35 12.51
CA MET A 125 -11.41 -17.75 12.93
C MET A 125 -12.77 -18.12 13.55
N GLU A 126 -13.31 -17.29 14.43
CA GLU A 126 -14.64 -17.47 15.03
C GLU A 126 -15.73 -17.55 13.95
N GLU A 127 -15.74 -16.59 13.01
CA GLU A 127 -16.69 -16.58 11.87
C GLU A 127 -16.60 -17.88 11.05
N ARG A 128 -15.38 -18.40 10.80
CA ARG A 128 -15.18 -19.67 10.08
C ARG A 128 -15.72 -20.87 10.85
N LEU A 129 -15.52 -20.91 12.17
CA LEU A 129 -16.03 -21.98 13.02
C LEU A 129 -17.56 -21.97 13.06
N GLU A 130 -18.18 -20.79 13.19
CA GLU A 130 -19.64 -20.66 13.13
C GLU A 130 -20.23 -21.14 11.81
N VAL A 131 -19.61 -20.78 10.69
CA VAL A 131 -20.05 -21.21 9.35
C VAL A 131 -19.92 -22.73 9.23
N ALA A 132 -18.83 -23.32 9.73
CA ALA A 132 -18.64 -24.77 9.73
C ALA A 132 -19.72 -25.49 10.55
N ASP A 133 -20.05 -24.99 11.74
CA ASP A 133 -21.08 -25.56 12.60
C ASP A 133 -22.48 -25.46 11.97
N LYS A 134 -22.83 -24.29 11.41
CA LYS A 134 -24.10 -24.10 10.68
C LYS A 134 -24.21 -25.04 9.48
N THR A 135 -23.12 -25.24 8.76
CA THR A 135 -23.07 -26.16 7.60
C THR A 135 -23.28 -27.60 8.05
N LYS A 136 -22.59 -28.03 9.12
CA LYS A 136 -22.72 -29.38 9.69
C LYS A 136 -24.14 -29.66 10.16
N GLN A 137 -24.77 -28.73 10.89
CA GLN A 137 -26.15 -28.87 11.35
C GLN A 137 -27.14 -29.00 10.17
N SER A 138 -26.98 -28.18 9.13
CA SER A 138 -27.81 -28.25 7.91
C SER A 138 -27.68 -29.60 7.19
N LEU A 139 -26.46 -30.14 7.09
CA LEU A 139 -26.20 -31.48 6.55
C LEU A 139 -26.87 -32.56 7.40
N THR A 140 -26.77 -32.49 8.73
CA THR A 140 -27.41 -33.46 9.64
C THR A 140 -28.92 -33.44 9.46
N MET A 141 -29.56 -32.27 9.45
CA MET A 141 -31.00 -32.14 9.23
C MET A 141 -31.44 -32.67 7.85
N LYS A 142 -30.63 -32.50 6.80
CA LYS A 142 -30.93 -33.03 5.45
C LYS A 142 -30.87 -34.55 5.42
N ILE A 143 -29.88 -35.15 6.08
CA ILE A 143 -29.74 -36.61 6.18
C ILE A 143 -30.95 -37.19 6.92
N GLU A 144 -31.31 -36.63 8.08
CA GLU A 144 -32.47 -37.08 8.86
C GLU A 144 -33.77 -37.03 8.04
N LYS A 145 -34.01 -35.95 7.27
CA LYS A 145 -35.18 -35.83 6.39
C LYS A 145 -35.21 -36.78 5.18
N THR A 146 -34.10 -37.42 4.84
CA THR A 146 -34.02 -38.35 3.70
C THR A 146 -34.24 -39.80 4.14
N ILE A 147 -34.06 -40.09 5.44
CA ILE A 147 -34.19 -41.43 6.02
C ILE A 147 -35.63 -41.72 6.47
N PHE A 148 -36.45 -40.69 6.68
CA PHE A 148 -37.89 -40.79 6.96
C PHE A 148 -38.72 -40.38 5.75
#